data_AF-A0A7C6VBP4-F1
#
_entry.id   AF-A0A7C6VBP4-F1
#
_cell.length_a   1.000
_cell.length_b   1.000
_cell.length_c   1.000
_cell.angle_alpha   90.00
_cell.angle_beta   90.00
_cell.angle_gamma   90.00
#
_symmetry.space_group_name_H-M   'P 1'
#
loop_
_entity.id
_entity.type
_entity.pdbx_description
1 polymer ?
#
loop_
_entity_poly.entity_id
_entity_poly.type
_entity_poly.pdbx_seq_one_letter_code
_entity_poly.pdbx_strand_id
1 'polypeptide(L)'
;MSTRKKAKKAAKKALAEAKKALRKAQAAVKKAGSRSARARLDALGAEIAEFSAKVADDVKDAGKKVEDTVDAAVREAQTAEPEPATPIVTAEPPAQTETDSADTEGAVDLSTQTVAQLKALAKEAGLSGYSRLTKAELVELLSTPKA
;
A
#
# COMPACT_ATOMS: atom_id res chain seq x y z
N MET A 1 27.73 16.12 9.93
CA MET A 1 26.90 15.66 8.78
C MET A 1 25.53 15.21 9.29
N SER A 2 24.54 16.10 9.30
CA SER A 2 23.22 15.87 9.91
C SER A 2 22.42 14.74 9.23
N THR A 3 21.59 14.05 10.02
CA THR A 3 20.77 12.89 9.60
C THR A 3 19.94 13.18 8.34
N ARG A 4 19.25 14.34 8.27
CA ARG A 4 18.46 14.78 7.11
C ARG A 4 19.26 14.77 5.79
N LYS A 5 20.56 15.12 5.80
CA LYS A 5 21.42 15.10 4.60
C LYS A 5 21.80 13.68 4.18
N LYS A 6 21.93 12.75 5.14
CA LYS A 6 22.08 11.30 4.86
C LYS A 6 20.78 10.74 4.25
N ALA A 7 19.62 11.07 4.83
CA ALA A 7 18.31 10.63 4.35
C ALA A 7 18.01 11.08 2.92
N LYS A 8 18.15 12.37 2.60
CA LYS A 8 17.97 12.90 1.23
C LYS A 8 18.92 12.22 0.22
N LYS A 9 20.15 11.87 0.62
CA LYS A 9 21.10 11.10 -0.23
C LYS A 9 20.66 9.64 -0.42
N ALA A 10 20.14 8.98 0.61
CA ALA A 10 19.64 7.61 0.54
C ALA A 10 18.41 7.50 -0.37
N ALA A 11 17.42 8.39 -0.19
CA ALA A 11 16.24 8.46 -1.06
C ALA A 11 16.62 8.65 -2.53
N LYS A 12 17.52 9.59 -2.85
CA LYS A 12 18.01 9.79 -4.22
C LYS A 12 18.75 8.57 -4.80
N LYS A 13 19.44 7.78 -3.98
CA LYS A 13 20.06 6.50 -4.41
C LYS A 13 18.99 5.44 -4.72
N ALA A 14 18.03 5.23 -3.81
CA ALA A 14 16.96 4.24 -3.98
C ALA A 14 16.13 4.53 -5.25
N LEU A 15 15.77 5.79 -5.48
CA LEU A 15 15.05 6.27 -6.67
C LEU A 15 15.84 5.98 -7.97
N ALA A 16 17.16 6.16 -7.95
CA ALA A 16 18.03 5.85 -9.09
C ALA A 16 18.16 4.34 -9.36
N GLU A 17 18.22 3.52 -8.31
CA GLU A 17 18.24 2.06 -8.44
C GLU A 17 16.89 1.51 -8.91
N ALA A 18 15.77 2.04 -8.43
CA ALA A 18 14.43 1.72 -8.93
C ALA A 18 14.29 2.05 -10.42
N LYS A 19 14.69 3.25 -10.86
CA LYS A 19 14.69 3.64 -12.29
C LYS A 19 15.64 2.78 -13.15
N LYS A 20 16.73 2.26 -12.58
CA LYS A 20 17.63 1.29 -13.25
C LYS A 20 17.00 -0.11 -13.35
N ALA A 21 16.32 -0.57 -12.30
CA ALA A 21 15.61 -1.85 -12.28
C ALA A 21 14.44 -1.86 -13.27
N LEU A 22 13.63 -0.80 -13.30
CA LEU A 22 12.49 -0.67 -14.21
C LEU A 22 12.94 -0.67 -15.69
N ARG A 23 14.02 0.04 -16.04
CA ARG A 23 14.62 -0.02 -17.39
C ARG A 23 15.11 -1.44 -17.75
N LYS A 24 15.71 -2.17 -16.80
CA LYS A 24 16.11 -3.57 -17.01
C LYS A 24 14.90 -4.48 -17.25
N ALA A 25 13.82 -4.28 -16.50
CA ALA A 25 12.57 -5.02 -16.67
C ALA A 25 11.90 -4.70 -18.03
N GLN A 26 11.80 -3.41 -18.40
CA GLN A 26 11.30 -3.00 -19.72
C GLN A 26 12.12 -3.60 -20.86
N ALA A 27 13.45 -3.67 -20.75
CA ALA A 27 14.30 -4.33 -21.74
C ALA A 27 14.04 -5.85 -21.83
N ALA A 28 13.91 -6.53 -20.70
CA ALA A 28 13.59 -7.96 -20.65
C ALA A 28 12.22 -8.27 -21.26
N VAL A 29 11.19 -7.47 -20.93
CA VAL A 29 9.83 -7.62 -21.45
C VAL A 29 9.70 -7.14 -22.91
N LYS A 30 10.54 -6.20 -23.36
CA LYS A 30 10.68 -5.88 -24.78
C LYS A 30 11.20 -7.12 -25.54
N LYS A 31 12.25 -7.78 -25.04
CA LYS A 31 12.78 -9.04 -25.61
C LYS A 31 11.77 -10.19 -25.55
N ALA A 32 10.98 -10.30 -24.48
CA ALA A 32 10.01 -11.39 -24.28
C ALA A 32 8.65 -11.21 -24.98
N GLY A 33 8.45 -10.15 -25.78
CA GLY A 33 7.23 -9.94 -26.59
C GLY A 33 5.96 -9.53 -25.82
N SER A 34 5.77 -10.00 -24.58
CA SER A 34 4.52 -9.90 -23.82
C SER A 34 3.97 -8.48 -23.67
N ARG A 35 2.78 -8.23 -24.23
CA ARG A 35 2.10 -6.91 -24.22
C ARG A 35 1.55 -6.53 -22.85
N SER A 36 0.97 -7.48 -22.12
CA SER A 36 0.41 -7.27 -20.77
C SER A 36 1.50 -6.94 -19.74
N ALA A 37 2.68 -7.56 -19.86
CA ALA A 37 3.82 -7.24 -19.00
C ALA A 37 4.43 -5.86 -19.31
N ARG A 38 4.28 -5.32 -20.53
CA ARG A 38 4.67 -3.92 -20.85
C ARG A 38 3.75 -2.94 -20.14
N ALA A 39 2.44 -3.08 -20.36
CA ALA A 39 1.43 -2.23 -19.71
C ALA A 39 1.59 -2.17 -18.18
N ARG A 40 1.85 -3.31 -17.52
CA ARG A 40 2.12 -3.37 -16.07
C ARG A 40 3.41 -2.65 -15.65
N LEU A 41 4.48 -2.70 -16.46
CA LEU A 41 5.72 -1.97 -16.17
C LEU A 41 5.62 -0.47 -16.46
N ASP A 42 4.80 -0.08 -17.44
CA ASP A 42 4.61 1.31 -17.79
C ASP A 42 3.68 2.01 -16.78
N ALA A 43 2.64 1.31 -16.27
CA ALA A 43 1.84 1.76 -15.12
C ALA A 43 2.68 1.92 -13.83
N LEU A 44 3.47 0.90 -13.47
CA LEU A 44 4.40 0.96 -12.34
C LEU A 44 5.50 2.03 -12.54
N GLY A 45 5.79 2.38 -13.79
CA GLY A 45 6.62 3.54 -14.16
C GLY A 45 5.97 4.89 -13.88
N ALA A 46 4.65 5.01 -14.06
CA ALA A 46 3.87 6.19 -13.71
C ALA A 46 3.75 6.36 -12.18
N GLU A 47 3.42 5.29 -11.44
CA GLU A 47 3.40 5.28 -9.96
C GLU A 47 4.75 5.74 -9.38
N ILE A 48 5.87 5.20 -9.88
CA ILE A 48 7.22 5.62 -9.46
C ILE A 48 7.50 7.07 -9.86
N ALA A 49 6.96 7.57 -10.96
CA ALA A 49 7.12 8.97 -11.36
C ALA A 49 6.36 9.91 -10.41
N GLU A 50 5.09 9.64 -10.15
CA GLU A 50 4.23 10.40 -9.24
C GLU A 50 4.76 10.39 -7.80
N PHE A 51 5.05 9.21 -7.26
CA PHE A 51 5.68 9.08 -5.94
C PHE A 51 7.02 9.84 -5.87
N SER A 52 7.80 9.84 -6.96
CA SER A 52 9.04 10.61 -7.02
C SER A 52 8.83 12.13 -7.12
N ALA A 53 7.68 12.60 -7.62
CA ALA A 53 7.31 14.01 -7.63
C ALA A 53 6.82 14.45 -6.25
N LYS A 54 5.92 13.68 -5.62
CA LYS A 54 5.40 13.96 -4.27
C LYS A 54 6.53 14.01 -3.25
N VAL A 55 7.39 12.97 -3.21
CA VAL A 55 8.58 12.95 -2.36
C VAL A 55 9.58 14.07 -2.70
N ALA A 56 9.63 14.57 -3.95
CA ALA A 56 10.49 15.71 -4.28
C ALA A 56 9.97 17.03 -3.70
N ASP A 57 8.65 17.26 -3.70
CA ASP A 57 8.07 18.45 -3.06
C ASP A 57 8.04 18.35 -1.53
N ASP A 58 7.75 17.18 -0.93
CA ASP A 58 7.95 16.96 0.52
C ASP A 58 9.41 17.27 0.95
N VAL A 59 10.38 16.80 0.16
CA VAL A 59 11.82 17.05 0.39
C VAL A 59 12.21 18.51 0.17
N LYS A 60 11.39 19.31 -0.50
CA LYS A 60 11.59 20.73 -0.82
C LYS A 60 10.90 21.63 0.21
N ASP A 61 9.67 21.32 0.63
CA ASP A 61 8.97 22.02 1.73
C ASP A 61 9.62 21.77 3.09
N ALA A 62 10.03 20.53 3.39
CA ALA A 62 10.92 20.21 4.53
C ALA A 62 12.37 20.70 4.32
N GLY A 63 12.62 21.51 3.29
CA GLY A 63 13.77 22.39 3.15
C GLY A 63 13.52 23.85 3.56
N LYS A 64 12.26 24.31 3.59
CA LYS A 64 11.85 25.69 3.86
C LYS A 64 11.16 25.88 5.22
N LYS A 65 10.39 24.91 5.70
CA LYS A 65 9.60 25.01 6.95
C LYS A 65 10.37 24.71 8.25
N VAL A 66 11.71 24.65 8.19
CA VAL A 66 12.52 23.99 9.23
C VAL A 66 13.81 24.74 9.59
N GLU A 67 13.80 26.06 9.42
CA GLU A 67 14.69 26.99 10.13
C GLU A 67 13.96 27.62 11.35
N ASP A 68 12.62 27.69 11.31
CA ASP A 68 11.75 28.31 12.33
C ASP A 68 11.34 27.40 13.50
N THR A 69 11.49 26.07 13.38
CA THR A 69 10.78 25.09 14.24
C THR A 69 11.67 24.07 14.97
N VAL A 70 13.00 24.24 14.95
CA VAL A 70 13.94 23.25 15.51
C VAL A 70 14.37 23.57 16.96
N ASP A 71 14.12 24.78 17.45
CA ASP A 71 14.52 25.20 18.81
C ASP A 71 13.55 24.68 19.91
N ALA A 72 12.27 24.56 19.58
CA ALA A 72 11.20 24.28 20.57
C ALA A 72 10.98 22.79 20.90
N ALA A 73 11.63 21.85 20.19
CA ALA A 73 11.25 20.43 20.19
C ALA A 73 12.34 19.46 20.72
N VAL A 74 13.32 19.96 21.50
CA VAL A 74 14.43 19.15 22.04
C VAL A 74 14.50 19.23 23.57
N ARG A 75 13.37 18.99 24.28
CA ARG A 75 13.39 18.94 25.75
C ARG A 75 12.33 18.07 26.47
N GLU A 76 11.80 16.99 25.89
CA GLU A 76 11.10 15.99 26.71
C GLU A 76 11.09 14.57 26.10
N ALA A 77 10.60 13.60 26.87
CA ALA A 77 10.42 12.19 26.51
C ALA A 77 11.71 11.38 26.17
N GLN A 78 12.66 11.33 27.11
CA GLN A 78 13.61 10.20 27.22
C GLN A 78 13.88 9.86 28.70
N THR A 79 13.06 8.98 29.29
CA THR A 79 13.34 8.09 30.44
C THR A 79 12.08 7.27 30.75
N ALA A 80 12.09 5.98 30.40
CA ALA A 80 11.25 4.91 30.97
C ALA A 80 11.58 3.58 30.24
N GLU A 81 12.47 2.77 30.82
CA GLU A 81 12.64 1.35 30.46
C GLU A 81 11.71 0.46 31.33
N PRO A 82 11.59 -0.87 31.10
CA PRO A 82 10.26 -1.49 31.00
C PRO A 82 9.89 -2.41 32.17
N GLU A 83 8.59 -2.73 32.26
CA GLU A 83 8.09 -3.96 32.92
C GLU A 83 7.15 -4.75 31.96
N PRO A 84 7.16 -6.10 31.98
CA PRO A 84 6.45 -6.91 31.00
C PRO A 84 5.18 -7.61 31.52
N ALA A 85 4.04 -7.44 30.83
CA ALA A 85 2.92 -8.40 30.86
C ALA A 85 2.05 -8.31 29.59
N THR A 86 1.67 -9.46 29.04
CA THR A 86 0.59 -9.65 28.05
C THR A 86 -0.74 -9.94 28.79
N PRO A 87 -1.94 -10.04 28.15
CA PRO A 87 -2.35 -9.88 26.74
C PRO A 87 -2.98 -8.46 26.48
N ILE A 88 -4.05 -8.11 25.73
CA ILE A 88 -5.20 -8.80 25.08
C ILE A 88 -5.71 -8.08 23.80
N VAL A 89 -6.87 -8.52 23.28
CA VAL A 89 -7.60 -8.09 22.08
C VAL A 89 -8.44 -6.82 22.27
N THR A 90 -8.52 -5.95 21.25
CA THR A 90 -9.76 -5.32 20.70
C THR A 90 -9.45 -4.69 19.33
N ALA A 91 -10.49 -4.36 18.54
CA ALA A 91 -10.43 -3.61 17.28
C ALA A 91 -9.78 -2.21 17.47
N GLU A 92 -9.40 -1.43 16.45
CA GLU A 92 -10.14 -1.16 15.21
C GLU A 92 -9.25 -0.48 14.13
N PRO A 93 -9.27 -0.92 12.85
CA PRO A 93 -8.66 -0.20 11.74
C PRO A 93 -9.73 0.50 10.88
N PRO A 94 -9.81 1.85 10.87
CA PRO A 94 -10.78 2.56 10.05
C PRO A 94 -10.43 2.57 8.55
N ALA A 95 -11.51 2.49 7.76
CA ALA A 95 -11.71 3.06 6.43
C ALA A 95 -11.05 4.44 6.20
N GLN A 96 -10.80 4.97 4.99
CA GLN A 96 -11.04 4.56 3.58
C GLN A 96 -9.98 5.33 2.73
N THR A 97 -9.83 5.28 1.39
CA THR A 97 -10.76 5.25 0.22
C THR A 97 -10.29 4.18 -0.81
N GLU A 98 -10.30 4.22 -2.17
CA GLU A 98 -10.61 5.22 -3.22
C GLU A 98 -10.97 4.53 -4.57
N THR A 99 -11.05 5.28 -5.68
CA THR A 99 -11.58 4.89 -7.01
C THR A 99 -10.44 4.71 -8.06
N ASP A 100 -10.61 4.26 -9.32
CA ASP A 100 -11.66 4.37 -10.36
C ASP A 100 -11.78 3.05 -11.16
N SER A 101 -12.98 2.45 -11.33
CA SER A 101 -14.01 2.73 -12.37
C SER A 101 -13.98 1.80 -13.59
N ALA A 102 -15.00 0.94 -13.72
CA ALA A 102 -15.49 0.41 -15.01
C ALA A 102 -16.92 -0.14 -14.83
N ASP A 103 -17.83 0.27 -15.72
CA ASP A 103 -19.26 -0.06 -15.71
C ASP A 103 -19.54 -1.45 -16.31
N THR A 104 -20.34 -2.30 -15.62
CA THR A 104 -21.14 -3.42 -16.17
C THR A 104 -22.10 -3.93 -15.09
N GLU A 105 -23.29 -4.38 -15.50
CA GLU A 105 -24.39 -4.78 -14.62
C GLU A 105 -24.12 -6.02 -13.74
N GLY A 106 -24.63 -5.99 -12.50
CA GLY A 106 -25.15 -7.17 -11.79
C GLY A 106 -24.17 -8.22 -11.24
N ALA A 107 -22.92 -8.27 -11.69
CA ALA A 107 -21.96 -9.32 -11.30
C ALA A 107 -20.74 -8.76 -10.56
N VAL A 108 -20.76 -8.80 -9.22
CA VAL A 108 -19.55 -8.59 -8.42
C VAL A 108 -18.60 -9.76 -8.67
N ASP A 109 -17.45 -9.54 -9.33
CA ASP A 109 -16.48 -10.62 -9.56
C ASP A 109 -15.66 -10.92 -8.30
N LEU A 110 -16.31 -11.65 -7.39
CA LEU A 110 -15.75 -12.24 -6.17
C LEU A 110 -14.48 -13.06 -6.44
N SER A 111 -14.29 -13.57 -7.67
CA SER A 111 -13.09 -14.31 -8.08
C SER A 111 -11.83 -13.44 -8.09
N THR A 112 -11.95 -12.13 -8.26
CA THR A 112 -10.81 -11.20 -8.20
C THR A 112 -10.39 -10.86 -6.77
N GLN A 113 -11.34 -10.85 -5.84
CA GLN A 113 -11.15 -10.35 -4.48
C GLN A 113 -10.16 -11.17 -3.63
N THR A 114 -9.58 -10.55 -2.61
CA THR A 114 -8.74 -11.22 -1.63
C THR A 114 -9.56 -12.03 -0.63
N VAL A 115 -8.96 -13.05 -0.01
CA VAL A 115 -9.62 -13.83 1.06
C VAL A 115 -10.02 -12.95 2.26
N ALA A 116 -9.32 -11.84 2.50
CA ALA A 116 -9.69 -10.86 3.53
C ALA A 116 -10.99 -10.13 3.16
N GLN A 117 -11.12 -9.62 1.93
CA GLN A 117 -12.34 -8.97 1.42
C GLN A 117 -13.53 -9.93 1.41
N LEU A 118 -13.35 -11.16 0.93
CA LEU A 118 -14.41 -12.18 0.92
C LEU A 118 -14.87 -12.53 2.35
N LYS A 119 -13.96 -12.59 3.34
CA LYS A 119 -14.34 -12.79 4.75
C LYS A 119 -14.99 -11.54 5.38
N ALA A 120 -14.72 -10.35 4.88
CA ALA A 120 -15.45 -9.13 5.27
C ALA A 120 -16.88 -9.14 4.72
N LEU A 121 -17.06 -9.39 3.42
CA LEU A 121 -18.39 -9.52 2.80
C LEU A 121 -19.22 -10.64 3.46
N ALA A 122 -18.61 -11.79 3.78
CA ALA A 122 -19.30 -12.86 4.49
C ALA A 122 -19.75 -12.47 5.90
N LYS A 123 -18.97 -11.64 6.61
CA LYS A 123 -19.34 -11.07 7.91
C LYS A 123 -20.47 -10.05 7.77
N GLU A 124 -20.42 -9.18 6.76
CA GLU A 124 -21.44 -8.15 6.47
C GLU A 124 -22.78 -8.77 6.05
N ALA A 125 -22.76 -9.86 5.27
CA ALA A 125 -23.94 -10.66 4.93
C ALA A 125 -24.49 -11.52 6.10
N GLY A 126 -23.86 -11.46 7.28
CA GLY A 126 -24.28 -12.21 8.47
C GLY A 126 -24.11 -13.72 8.35
N LEU A 127 -23.20 -14.19 7.49
CA LEU A 127 -22.93 -15.61 7.25
C LEU A 127 -22.01 -16.15 8.36
N SER A 128 -22.09 -17.45 8.64
CA SER A 128 -21.27 -18.10 9.67
C SER A 128 -20.46 -19.26 9.10
N GLY A 129 -19.48 -19.78 9.85
CA GLY A 129 -18.57 -20.85 9.38
C GLY A 129 -17.46 -20.39 8.41
N TYR A 130 -17.59 -19.24 7.76
CA TYR A 130 -16.64 -18.68 6.77
C TYR A 130 -15.17 -18.59 7.23
N SER A 131 -14.91 -18.60 8.54
CA SER A 131 -13.55 -18.54 9.08
C SER A 131 -12.67 -19.71 8.61
N ARG A 132 -13.26 -20.89 8.40
CA ARG A 132 -12.57 -22.14 8.01
C ARG A 132 -12.53 -22.41 6.50
N LEU A 133 -13.24 -21.62 5.70
CA LEU A 133 -13.40 -21.83 4.26
C LEU A 133 -12.21 -21.30 3.44
N THR A 134 -11.94 -21.97 2.32
CA THR A 134 -11.00 -21.58 1.26
C THR A 134 -11.59 -20.50 0.35
N LYS A 135 -10.79 -19.94 -0.57
CA LYS A 135 -11.27 -18.89 -1.49
C LYS A 135 -12.45 -19.35 -2.36
N ALA A 136 -12.44 -20.58 -2.86
CA ALA A 136 -13.51 -21.09 -3.72
C ALA A 136 -14.85 -21.19 -2.96
N GLU A 137 -14.83 -21.84 -1.80
CA GLU A 137 -16.01 -22.00 -0.93
C GLU A 137 -16.55 -20.64 -0.44
N LEU A 138 -15.68 -19.65 -0.20
CA LEU A 138 -16.10 -18.28 0.15
C LEU A 138 -16.80 -17.56 -1.01
N VAL A 139 -16.31 -17.74 -2.25
CA VAL A 139 -16.96 -17.19 -3.45
C VAL A 139 -18.32 -17.87 -3.67
N GLU A 140 -18.39 -19.18 -3.50
CA GLU A 140 -19.63 -19.96 -3.65
C GLU A 140 -20.69 -19.52 -2.63
N LEU A 141 -20.34 -19.44 -1.34
CA LEU A 141 -21.25 -19.05 -0.24
C LEU A 141 -21.71 -17.58 -0.34
N LEU A 142 -20.94 -16.72 -1.00
CA LEU A 142 -21.33 -15.34 -1.33
C LEU A 142 -22.13 -15.23 -2.66
N SER A 143 -22.00 -16.22 -3.54
CA SER A 143 -22.71 -16.27 -4.83
C SER A 143 -24.08 -16.97 -4.72
N THR A 144 -24.27 -17.84 -3.73
CA THR A 144 -25.60 -18.40 -3.42
C THR A 144 -26.55 -17.31 -2.94
N PRO A 145 -27.62 -16.96 -3.69
CA PRO A 145 -28.56 -15.93 -3.26
C PRO A 145 -29.33 -16.41 -2.03
N LYS A 146 -29.34 -15.58 -0.98
CA LYS A 146 -30.09 -15.83 0.25
C LYS A 146 -31.57 -15.49 0.03
N ALA A 147 -32.43 -16.50 0.17
CA ALA A 147 -33.88 -16.35 0.25
C ALA A 147 -34.34 -15.90 1.65
#